data_AF-A0A5J4FBN5-F1
#
_entry.id   AF-A0A5J4FBN5-F1
#
_cell.length_a   1.000
_cell.length_b   1.000
_cell.length_c   1.000
_cell.angle_alpha   90.00
_cell.angle_beta   90.00
_cell.angle_gamma   90.00
#
_symmetry.space_group_name_H-M   'P 1'
#
loop_
_entity.id
_entity.type
_entity.pdbx_description
1 polymer ?
#
loop_
_entity_poly.entity_id
_entity_poly.type
_entity_poly.pdbx_seq_one_letter_code
_entity_poly.pdbx_strand_id
1 'polypeptide(L)'
;MERGLLWTPLLILFIWLAWSGWNEYQKVEIYRQWAENFDRAKYDIYSVLGQKDKIITWGKPTRKGVINLQTFSLEEVKEIRLLVNNQVVDLDALPPQGSPFLEFIFKERTPEKIPFTEVELASRWAKFLQQQILI
;
A
#
# COMPACT_ATOMS: atom_id res chain seq x y z
N MET A 1 -14.80 44.07 -30.34
CA MET A 1 -14.57 42.60 -30.35
C MET A 1 -13.69 42.27 -29.16
N GLU A 2 -14.24 42.16 -27.94
CA GLU A 2 -13.46 41.99 -26.70
C GLU A 2 -13.86 40.74 -25.90
N ARG A 3 -14.86 39.99 -26.38
CA ARG A 3 -15.45 38.85 -25.65
C ARG A 3 -14.71 37.51 -25.79
N GLY A 4 -13.69 37.43 -26.65
CA GLY A 4 -12.90 36.20 -26.86
C GLY A 4 -11.70 36.05 -25.90
N LEU A 5 -11.26 37.13 -25.27
CA LEU A 5 -10.06 37.14 -24.42
C LEU A 5 -10.24 36.36 -23.11
N LEU A 6 -11.48 36.16 -22.65
CA LEU A 6 -11.79 35.36 -21.45
C LEU A 6 -11.90 33.86 -21.75
N TRP A 7 -12.17 33.47 -23.01
CA TRP A 7 -12.30 32.07 -23.40
C TRP A 7 -10.94 31.38 -23.53
N THR A 8 -9.91 32.10 -24.00
CA THR A 8 -8.57 31.55 -24.13
C THR A 8 -7.92 31.16 -22.80
N PRO A 9 -7.94 31.97 -21.71
CA PRO A 9 -7.43 31.54 -20.41
C PRO A 9 -8.28 30.42 -19.80
N LEU A 10 -9.61 30.43 -20.04
CA LEU A 10 -10.48 29.35 -19.56
C LEU A 10 -10.17 28.02 -20.25
N LEU A 11 -9.89 28.04 -21.55
CA LEU A 11 -9.48 26.86 -22.31
C LEU A 11 -8.13 26.32 -21.81
N ILE A 12 -7.17 27.20 -21.54
CA ILE A 12 -5.87 26.83 -20.96
C ILE A 12 -6.07 26.14 -19.60
N LEU A 13 -6.90 26.73 -18.73
CA LEU A 13 -7.21 26.16 -17.43
C LEU A 13 -7.88 24.78 -17.57
N PHE A 14 -8.82 24.64 -18.51
CA PHE A 14 -9.49 23.37 -18.79
C PHE A 14 -8.52 22.29 -19.26
N ILE A 15 -7.63 22.60 -20.22
CA ILE A 15 -6.61 21.66 -20.70
C ILE A 15 -5.69 21.23 -19.56
N TRP A 16 -5.29 22.17 -18.71
CA TRP A 16 -4.46 21.88 -17.55
C TRP A 16 -5.16 20.97 -16.53
N LEU A 17 -6.44 21.24 -16.24
CA LEU A 17 -7.25 20.39 -15.36
C LEU A 17 -7.48 19.00 -15.95
N ALA A 18 -7.76 18.89 -17.25
CA ALA A 18 -7.92 17.61 -17.93
C ALA A 18 -6.64 16.77 -17.89
N TRP A 19 -5.48 17.41 -18.09
CA TRP A 19 -4.19 16.75 -17.97
C TRP A 19 -3.90 16.29 -16.54
N SER A 20 -4.22 17.13 -15.54
CA SER A 20 -4.11 16.78 -14.13
C SER A 20 -5.01 15.58 -13.78
N GLY A 21 -6.27 15.60 -14.22
CA GLY A 21 -7.22 14.51 -14.01
C GLY A 21 -6.78 13.20 -14.67
N TRP A 22 -6.26 13.27 -15.89
CA TRP A 22 -5.69 12.11 -16.57
C TRP A 22 -4.51 11.51 -15.80
N ASN A 23 -3.62 12.35 -15.26
CA ASN A 23 -2.47 11.89 -14.48
C ASN A 23 -2.89 11.21 -13.17
N GLU A 24 -3.93 11.69 -12.49
CA GLU A 24 -4.46 11.02 -11.29
C GLU A 24 -5.19 9.72 -11.64
N TYR A 25 -5.97 9.70 -12.73
CA TYR A 25 -6.65 8.49 -13.21
C TYR A 25 -5.66 7.35 -13.49
N GLN A 26 -4.55 7.65 -14.19
CA GLN A 26 -3.53 6.66 -14.51
C GLN A 26 -2.94 6.00 -13.26
N LYS A 27 -2.75 6.74 -12.15
CA LYS A 27 -2.24 6.16 -10.90
C LYS A 27 -3.21 5.16 -10.30
N VAL A 28 -4.50 5.51 -10.27
CA VAL A 28 -5.56 4.65 -9.72
C VAL A 28 -5.71 3.40 -10.57
N GLU A 29 -5.70 3.54 -11.90
CA GLU A 29 -5.86 2.41 -12.82
C GLU A 29 -4.69 1.43 -12.74
N ILE A 30 -3.45 1.93 -12.66
CA ILE A 30 -2.26 1.07 -12.43
C ILE A 30 -2.40 0.27 -11.14
N TYR A 31 -2.86 0.89 -10.06
CA TYR A 31 -3.10 0.17 -8.82
C TYR A 31 -4.23 -0.84 -8.95
N ARG A 32 -5.34 -0.46 -9.59
CA ARG A 32 -6.50 -1.33 -9.81
C ARG A 32 -6.08 -2.62 -10.51
N GLN A 33 -5.36 -2.48 -11.64
CA GLN A 33 -4.84 -3.62 -12.41
C GLN A 33 -3.87 -4.48 -11.61
N TRP A 34 -3.03 -3.87 -10.77
CA TRP A 34 -2.13 -4.63 -9.91
C TRP A 34 -2.92 -5.43 -8.86
N ALA A 35 -3.87 -4.77 -8.19
CA ALA A 35 -4.69 -5.34 -7.12
C ALA A 35 -5.62 -6.47 -7.58
N GLU A 36 -6.09 -6.44 -8.84
CA GLU A 36 -6.95 -7.48 -9.45
C GLU A 36 -6.33 -8.89 -9.41
N ASN A 37 -5.01 -8.99 -9.31
CA ASN A 37 -4.32 -10.28 -9.29
C ASN A 37 -4.30 -10.95 -7.91
N PHE A 38 -4.83 -10.30 -6.88
CA PHE A 38 -4.75 -10.73 -5.48
C PHE A 38 -6.14 -10.91 -4.87
N ASP A 39 -6.28 -11.88 -3.96
CA ASP A 39 -7.52 -12.08 -3.20
C ASP A 39 -7.77 -10.92 -2.24
N ARG A 40 -6.68 -10.36 -1.71
CA ARG A 40 -6.69 -9.17 -0.87
C ARG A 40 -5.51 -8.28 -1.22
N ALA A 41 -5.79 -7.02 -1.46
CA ALA A 41 -4.77 -6.02 -1.73
C ALA A 41 -4.94 -4.78 -0.85
N LYS A 42 -3.82 -4.13 -0.57
CA LYS A 42 -3.70 -2.81 0.05
C LYS A 42 -2.89 -1.91 -0.85
N TYR A 43 -3.39 -0.70 -1.05
CA TYR A 43 -2.62 0.43 -1.52
C TYR A 43 -2.28 1.34 -0.35
N ASP A 44 -1.07 1.85 -0.35
CA ASP A 44 -0.59 2.86 0.58
C ASP A 44 0.47 3.69 -0.12
N ILE A 45 0.64 4.94 0.30
CA ILE A 45 1.65 5.84 -0.28
C ILE A 45 3.06 5.27 -0.09
N TYR A 46 3.29 4.51 1.00
CA TYR A 46 4.60 3.93 1.29
C TYR A 46 4.82 2.53 0.72
N SER A 47 3.77 1.73 0.59
CA SER A 47 3.87 0.36 0.09
C SER A 47 2.57 -0.14 -0.55
N VAL A 48 2.69 -1.12 -1.42
CA VAL A 48 1.55 -1.97 -1.78
C VAL A 48 1.76 -3.35 -1.20
N LEU A 49 0.68 -4.00 -0.79
CA LEU A 49 0.70 -5.34 -0.23
C LEU A 49 -0.46 -6.14 -0.84
N GLY A 50 -0.14 -7.26 -1.46
CA GLY A 50 -1.09 -8.16 -2.10
C GLY A 50 -0.91 -9.55 -1.53
N GLN A 51 -2.01 -10.22 -1.24
CA GLN A 51 -2.06 -11.60 -0.77
C GLN A 51 -2.88 -12.40 -1.78
N LYS A 52 -2.28 -13.47 -2.29
CA LYS A 52 -2.95 -14.49 -3.11
C LYS A 52 -2.65 -15.84 -2.49
N ASP A 53 -3.68 -16.56 -2.06
CA ASP A 53 -3.53 -17.79 -1.27
C ASP A 53 -2.62 -17.57 -0.04
N LYS A 54 -1.50 -18.29 0.08
CA LYS A 54 -0.50 -18.10 1.14
C LYS A 54 0.69 -17.25 0.69
N ILE A 55 0.63 -16.65 -0.50
CA ILE A 55 1.73 -15.87 -1.08
C ILE A 55 1.48 -14.38 -0.85
N ILE A 56 2.48 -13.72 -0.28
CA ILE A 56 2.50 -12.28 -0.09
C ILE A 56 3.43 -11.66 -1.13
N THR A 57 2.93 -10.65 -1.84
CA THR A 57 3.72 -9.81 -2.73
C THR A 57 3.59 -8.36 -2.28
N TRP A 58 4.71 -7.67 -2.11
CA TRP A 58 4.72 -6.28 -1.71
C TRP A 58 5.80 -5.49 -2.44
N GLY A 59 5.65 -4.17 -2.49
CA GLY A 59 6.62 -3.30 -3.13
C GLY A 59 6.32 -1.83 -2.92
N LYS A 60 7.08 -0.97 -3.59
CA LYS A 60 6.90 0.49 -3.52
C LYS A 60 6.06 0.99 -4.69
N PRO A 61 4.92 1.66 -4.45
CA PRO A 61 4.16 2.25 -5.54
C PRO A 61 4.88 3.45 -6.14
N THR A 62 4.84 3.56 -7.46
CA THR A 62 5.32 4.72 -8.22
C THR A 62 4.30 5.11 -9.28
N ARG A 63 4.48 6.30 -9.88
CA ARG A 63 3.63 6.77 -10.99
C ARG A 63 3.69 5.89 -12.24
N LYS A 64 4.68 4.99 -12.35
CA LYS A 64 4.86 4.09 -13.49
C LYS A 64 4.53 2.63 -13.18
N GLY A 65 4.07 2.33 -11.97
CA GLY A 65 3.88 0.96 -11.49
C GLY A 65 4.53 0.70 -10.14
N VAL A 66 4.44 -0.55 -9.69
CA VAL A 66 5.05 -0.99 -8.44
C VAL A 66 6.48 -1.45 -8.73
N ILE A 67 7.44 -0.94 -7.96
CA ILE A 67 8.86 -1.31 -8.07
C ILE A 67 9.31 -2.05 -6.79
N ASN A 68 10.49 -2.67 -6.85
CA ASN A 68 11.08 -3.43 -5.74
C ASN A 68 10.13 -4.49 -5.18
N LEU A 69 9.46 -5.20 -6.10
CA LEU A 69 8.55 -6.28 -5.76
C LEU A 69 9.32 -7.38 -5.05
N GLN A 70 8.87 -7.72 -3.85
CA GLN A 70 9.31 -8.85 -3.07
C GLN A 70 8.12 -9.80 -2.93
N THR A 71 8.38 -11.09 -3.02
CA THR A 71 7.35 -12.13 -2.88
C THR A 71 7.88 -13.21 -1.95
N PHE A 72 7.02 -13.67 -1.04
CA PHE A 72 7.34 -14.75 -0.11
C PHE A 72 6.08 -15.53 0.28
N SER A 73 6.28 -16.77 0.74
CA SER A 73 5.20 -17.59 1.30
C SER A 73 5.01 -17.30 2.79
N LEU A 74 3.76 -17.22 3.25
CA LEU A 74 3.43 -17.16 4.67
C LEU A 74 3.85 -18.43 5.43
N GLU A 75 4.05 -19.55 4.74
CA GLU A 75 4.51 -20.81 5.34
C GLU A 75 5.98 -20.73 5.83
N GLU A 76 6.76 -19.81 5.24
CA GLU A 76 8.14 -19.53 5.64
C GLU A 76 8.20 -18.56 6.84
N VAL A 77 7.08 -17.89 7.14
CA VAL A 77 6.96 -16.92 8.22
C VAL A 77 6.71 -17.65 9.53
N LYS A 78 7.58 -17.40 10.51
CA LYS A 78 7.45 -17.92 11.86
C LYS A 78 6.53 -17.05 12.71
N GLU A 79 6.62 -15.74 12.54
CA GLU A 79 5.91 -14.78 13.37
C GLU A 79 5.67 -13.48 12.61
N ILE A 80 4.52 -12.85 12.83
CA ILE A 80 4.20 -11.52 12.32
C ILE A 80 4.02 -10.58 13.50
N ARG A 81 4.71 -9.44 13.49
CA ARG A 81 4.61 -8.41 14.54
C ARG A 81 4.17 -7.08 13.96
N LEU A 82 3.33 -6.36 14.69
CA LEU A 82 3.08 -4.95 14.41
C LEU A 82 4.08 -4.10 15.19
N LEU A 83 4.85 -3.29 14.48
CA LEU A 83 5.73 -2.29 15.04
C LEU A 83 5.11 -0.91 14.86
N VAL A 84 5.14 -0.06 15.87
CA VAL A 84 4.85 1.38 15.73
C VAL A 84 6.03 2.15 16.30
N ASN A 85 6.58 3.09 15.53
CA ASN A 85 7.81 3.79 15.90
C ASN A 85 8.96 2.82 16.23
N ASN A 86 9.02 1.71 15.50
CA ASN A 86 10.02 0.64 15.65
C ASN A 86 9.96 -0.12 17.00
N GLN A 87 8.84 -0.02 17.74
CA GLN A 87 8.55 -0.80 18.95
C GLN A 87 7.39 -1.75 18.69
N VAL A 88 7.47 -2.99 19.21
CA VAL A 88 6.37 -3.96 19.11
C VAL A 88 5.20 -3.47 19.93
N VAL A 89 4.01 -3.44 19.33
CA VAL A 89 2.77 -3.03 20.00
C VAL A 89 1.80 -4.20 20.10
N ASP A 90 0.97 -4.17 21.14
CA ASP A 90 -0.15 -5.08 21.29
C ASP A 90 -1.28 -4.68 20.34
N LEU A 91 -1.88 -5.66 19.67
CA LEU A 91 -2.98 -5.46 18.74
C LEU A 91 -4.32 -5.13 19.44
N ASP A 92 -4.39 -5.29 20.76
CA ASP A 92 -5.55 -4.93 21.58
C ASP A 92 -5.38 -3.59 22.31
N ALA A 93 -4.16 -3.02 22.29
CA ALA A 93 -3.84 -1.71 22.87
C ALA A 93 -3.01 -0.85 21.90
N LEU A 94 -3.64 -0.47 20.78
CA LEU A 94 -2.97 0.27 19.71
C LEU A 94 -2.66 1.73 20.12
N PRO A 95 -1.47 2.25 19.80
CA PRO A 95 -1.21 3.67 19.93
C PRO A 95 -2.04 4.46 18.91
N PRO A 96 -2.49 5.69 19.24
CA PRO A 96 -3.36 6.46 18.36
C PRO A 96 -2.65 6.93 17.09
N GLN A 97 -1.32 7.08 17.12
CA GLN A 97 -0.51 7.60 16.01
C GLN A 97 0.91 7.01 16.04
N GLY A 98 1.60 7.07 14.91
CA GLY A 98 3.01 6.69 14.77
C GLY A 98 3.32 6.24 13.35
N SER A 99 4.54 5.74 13.15
CA SER A 99 4.96 5.10 11.89
C SER A 99 4.82 3.57 12.02
N PRO A 100 3.71 2.97 11.54
CA PRO A 100 3.49 1.53 11.63
C PRO A 100 4.24 0.74 10.56
N PHE A 101 4.78 -0.41 10.96
CA PHE A 101 5.37 -1.41 10.09
C PHE A 101 4.85 -2.79 10.48
N LEU A 102 4.53 -3.60 9.48
CA LEU A 102 4.31 -5.02 9.69
C LEU A 102 5.64 -5.75 9.47
N GLU A 103 6.15 -6.39 10.52
CA GLU A 103 7.40 -7.15 10.48
C GLU A 103 7.09 -8.64 10.33
N PHE A 104 7.69 -9.26 9.32
CA PHE A 104 7.61 -10.69 9.04
C PHE A 104 8.93 -11.33 9.44
N ILE A 105 8.88 -12.20 10.45
CA ILE A 105 10.03 -12.95 10.95
C ILE A 105 10.00 -14.33 10.30
N PHE A 106 11.05 -14.66 9.56
CA PHE A 106 11.18 -15.93 8.86
C PHE A 106 12.02 -16.93 9.66
N LYS A 107 11.94 -18.21 9.28
CA LYS A 107 12.76 -19.27 9.89
C LYS A 107 14.23 -19.16 9.48
N GLU A 108 14.51 -18.87 8.21
CA GLU A 108 15.84 -19.02 7.60
C GLU A 108 16.34 -17.78 6.83
N ARG A 109 15.63 -16.63 6.93
CA ARG A 109 16.03 -15.39 6.25
C ARG A 109 15.82 -14.15 7.11
N THR A 110 16.37 -13.02 6.65
CA THR A 110 16.26 -11.73 7.34
C THR A 110 14.80 -11.29 7.45
N PRO A 111 14.38 -10.69 8.57
CA PRO A 111 13.05 -10.13 8.71
C PRO A 111 12.76 -9.07 7.64
N GLU A 112 11.53 -9.05 7.14
CA GLU A 112 11.07 -8.01 6.21
C GLU A 112 10.07 -7.09 6.91
N LYS A 113 10.19 -5.79 6.66
CA LYS A 113 9.31 -4.75 7.23
C LYS A 113 8.54 -4.07 6.12
N ILE A 114 7.22 -4.13 6.21
CA ILE A 114 6.30 -3.50 5.26
C ILE A 114 5.70 -2.25 5.92
N PRO A 115 5.93 -1.03 5.40
CA PRO A 115 5.42 0.20 6.00
C PRO A 115 3.93 0.39 5.75
N PHE A 116 3.26 1.06 6.69
CA PHE A 116 1.86 1.46 6.60
C PHE A 116 1.72 2.97 6.93
N THR A 117 0.71 3.65 6.39
CA THR A 117 0.34 5.03 6.75
C THR A 117 -0.43 5.08 8.07
N GLU A 118 -1.27 4.08 8.31
CA GLU A 118 -2.23 4.08 9.43
C GLU A 118 -2.03 2.85 10.33
N VAL A 119 -1.97 3.09 11.64
CA VAL A 119 -1.79 2.04 12.66
C VAL A 119 -2.96 1.07 12.62
N GLU A 120 -4.19 1.59 12.50
CA GLU A 120 -5.42 0.81 12.40
C GLU A 120 -5.47 -0.08 11.15
N LEU A 121 -4.95 0.39 10.01
CA LEU A 121 -4.87 -0.44 8.81
C LEU A 121 -3.84 -1.55 9.01
N ALA A 122 -2.68 -1.22 9.57
CA ALA A 122 -1.63 -2.18 9.86
C ALA A 122 -2.09 -3.27 10.85
N SER A 123 -2.86 -2.89 11.88
CA SER A 123 -3.39 -3.83 12.87
C SER A 123 -4.40 -4.81 12.28
N ARG A 124 -5.30 -4.35 11.41
CA ARG A 124 -6.24 -5.23 10.69
C ARG A 124 -5.51 -6.24 9.82
N TRP A 125 -4.47 -5.81 9.11
CA TRP A 125 -3.62 -6.71 8.33
C TRP A 125 -2.85 -7.69 9.20
N ALA A 126 -2.28 -7.24 10.31
CA ALA A 126 -1.59 -8.09 11.27
C ALA A 126 -2.52 -9.19 11.81
N LYS A 127 -3.70 -8.81 12.31
CA LYS A 127 -4.71 -9.76 12.82
C LYS A 127 -5.10 -10.80 11.77
N PHE A 128 -5.38 -10.35 10.54
CA PHE A 128 -5.76 -11.23 9.44
C PHE A 128 -4.64 -12.22 9.07
N LEU A 129 -3.41 -11.74 8.89
CA LEU A 129 -2.30 -12.60 8.46
C LEU A 129 -1.82 -13.54 9.57
N GLN A 130 -1.85 -13.11 10.84
CA GLN A 130 -1.53 -13.98 11.98
C GLN A 130 -2.49 -15.17 12.07
N GLN A 131 -3.80 -14.95 11.83
CA GLN A 131 -4.77 -16.03 11.77
C GLN A 131 -4.46 -17.04 10.66
N GLN A 132 -3.89 -16.60 9.54
CA GLN A 132 -3.51 -17.50 8.45
C GLN A 132 -2.25 -18.33 8.74
N ILE A 133 -1.36 -17.93 9.64
CA ILE A 133 -0.18 -18.75 10.00
C ILE A 133 -0.55 -19.84 11.00
N LEU A 134 -1.59 -19.62 11.81
CA LEU A 134 -2.07 -20.57 12.81
C LEU A 134 -2.92 -21.72 12.23
N ILE A 135 -3.32 -21.61 10.95
CA ILE A 135 -4.15 -22.59 10.22
C ILE A 135 -3.30 -23.26 9.14
#